data_AF-A0A971TG51-F1
#
_entry.id   AF-A0A971TG51-F1
#
_cell.length_a   1.000
_cell.length_b   1.000
_cell.length_c   1.000
_cell.angle_alpha   90.00
_cell.angle_beta   90.00
_cell.angle_gamma   90.00
#
_symmetry.space_group_name_H-M   'P 1'
#
loop_
_entity.id
_entity.type
_entity.pdbx_description
1 polymer ?
#
loop_
_entity_poly.entity_id
_entity_poly.type
_entity_poly.pdbx_seq_one_letter_code
_entity_poly.pdbx_strand_id
1 'polypeptide(L)'
;MKKTQLFCACLLLVTIIALSGCKLDTSKLIHPSKEKKEQLIKVEIVFTDGEKLVTYLKQLGLESDARVYVGGPSTNYYYDARGNVMGVFNYQRVLYIRLLPEGERNSGSN
;
A
#
# COMPACT_ATOMS: atom_id res chain seq x y z
N MET A 1 37.28 39.90 0.04
CA MET A 1 35.88 40.21 0.40
C MET A 1 35.85 40.55 1.88
N LYS A 2 35.26 41.68 2.28
CA LYS A 2 35.26 42.11 3.70
C LYS A 2 34.40 41.12 4.51
N LYS A 3 34.83 40.73 5.71
CA LYS A 3 34.15 39.73 6.57
C LYS A 3 32.66 40.05 6.78
N THR A 4 32.31 41.32 6.78
CA THR A 4 30.94 41.86 6.81
C THR A 4 30.10 41.49 5.59
N GLN A 5 30.68 41.47 4.39
CA GLN A 5 29.95 41.09 3.16
C GLN A 5 29.65 39.59 3.13
N LEU A 6 30.55 38.76 3.65
CA LEU A 6 30.33 37.31 3.77
C LEU A 6 29.20 37.01 4.77
N PHE A 7 29.19 37.73 5.89
CA PHE A 7 28.16 37.59 6.91
C PHE A 7 26.77 37.98 6.37
N CYS A 8 26.67 39.13 5.68
CA CYS A 8 25.42 39.55 5.06
C CYS A 8 24.94 38.56 3.98
N ALA A 9 25.85 37.99 3.19
CA ALA A 9 25.50 37.00 2.17
C ALA A 9 24.95 35.71 2.80
N CYS A 10 25.56 35.22 3.88
CA CYS A 10 25.05 34.06 4.62
C CYS A 10 23.67 34.35 5.25
N LEU A 11 23.50 35.52 5.86
CA LEU A 11 22.23 35.90 6.47
C LEU A 11 21.11 35.96 5.42
N LEU A 12 21.40 36.54 4.25
CA LEU A 12 20.47 36.61 3.13
C LEU A 12 20.06 35.20 2.66
N LEU A 13 21.04 34.29 2.52
CA LEU A 13 20.78 32.92 2.09
C LEU A 13 19.84 32.17 3.06
N VAL A 14 20.07 32.33 4.37
CA VAL A 14 19.22 31.72 5.42
C VAL A 14 17.79 32.29 5.37
N THR A 15 17.63 33.60 5.16
CA THR A 15 16.30 34.20 5.05
C THR A 15 15.53 33.73 3.82
N ILE A 16 16.20 33.50 2.68
CA ILE A 16 15.56 32.97 1.47
C ILE A 16 15.06 31.54 1.71
N ILE A 17 15.85 30.69 2.38
CA ILE A 17 15.46 29.33 2.71
C ILE A 17 14.26 29.34 3.68
N ALA A 18 14.27 30.21 4.69
CA ALA A 18 13.18 30.32 5.67
C ALA A 18 11.87 30.87 5.06
N LEU A 19 11.95 31.82 4.12
CA LEU A 19 10.79 32.41 3.45
C LEU A 19 10.25 31.55 2.30
N SER A 20 11.05 30.63 1.75
CA SER A 20 10.65 29.76 0.64
C SER A 20 9.58 28.71 0.98
N GLY A 21 9.06 28.71 2.21
CA GLY A 21 7.88 27.91 2.59
C GLY A 21 8.08 26.41 2.41
N CYS A 22 9.33 25.93 2.46
CA CYS A 22 9.65 24.52 2.41
C CYS A 22 8.96 23.83 3.60
N LYS A 23 7.81 23.22 3.34
CA LYS A 23 7.18 22.22 4.22
C LYS A 23 8.11 21.01 4.26
N LEU A 24 9.21 21.13 4.99
CA LEU A 24 10.04 20.00 5.37
C LEU A 24 9.20 19.17 6.31
N ASP A 25 8.56 18.14 5.74
CA ASP A 25 7.80 17.14 6.49
C ASP A 25 8.81 16.25 7.24
N THR A 26 9.35 16.79 8.34
CA THR A 26 10.32 16.11 9.22
C THR A 26 9.74 14.85 9.85
N SER A 27 8.41 14.68 9.81
CA SER A 27 7.69 13.47 10.17
C SER A 27 8.22 12.23 9.43
N LYS A 28 8.66 12.39 8.17
CA LYS A 28 9.26 11.31 7.34
C LYS A 28 10.73 11.02 7.65
N LEU A 29 11.42 11.91 8.36
CA LEU A 29 12.82 11.74 8.74
C LEU A 29 12.96 11.02 10.09
N ILE A 30 11.98 11.18 10.99
CA ILE A 30 12.02 10.63 12.35
C ILE A 30 11.36 9.25 12.43
N HIS A 31 10.32 9.03 11.62
CA HIS A 31 9.70 7.72 11.51
C HIS A 31 10.15 7.12 10.18
N PRO A 32 10.97 6.04 10.15
CA PRO A 32 11.05 5.22 8.95
C PRO A 32 9.60 4.89 8.63
N SER A 33 9.15 5.20 7.41
CA SER A 33 7.79 4.86 7.02
C SER A 33 7.61 3.40 7.41
N LYS A 34 6.71 3.12 8.36
CA LYS A 34 6.23 1.75 8.52
C LYS A 34 5.68 1.44 7.15
N GLU A 35 6.47 0.75 6.32
CA GLU A 35 5.94 0.08 5.14
C GLU A 35 4.74 -0.66 5.69
N LYS A 36 3.56 -0.18 5.32
CA LYS A 36 2.31 -0.76 5.78
C LYS A 36 2.36 -2.16 5.22
N LYS A 37 2.83 -3.12 6.03
CA LYS A 37 3.12 -4.48 5.62
C LYS A 37 1.91 -4.94 4.83
N GLU A 38 2.08 -5.13 3.52
CA GLU A 38 0.95 -5.31 2.60
C GLU A 38 0.09 -6.45 3.15
N GLN A 39 -1.12 -6.12 3.60
CA GLN A 39 -1.96 -7.07 4.30
C GLN A 39 -2.46 -8.10 3.28
N LEU A 40 -2.10 -9.36 3.51
CA LEU A 40 -2.58 -10.50 2.73
C LEU A 40 -3.93 -10.94 3.30
N ILE A 41 -4.94 -10.96 2.45
CA ILE A 41 -6.31 -11.32 2.82
C ILE A 41 -6.61 -12.70 2.26
N LYS A 42 -7.01 -13.63 3.14
CA LYS A 42 -7.40 -14.97 2.71
C LYS A 42 -8.78 -14.93 2.03
N VAL A 43 -8.87 -15.50 0.84
CA VAL A 43 -10.09 -15.49 0.02
C VAL A 43 -10.33 -16.84 -0.63
N GLU A 44 -11.58 -17.05 -1.06
CA GLU A 44 -11.94 -18.03 -2.07
C GLU A 44 -12.40 -17.27 -3.34
N ILE A 45 -11.71 -17.50 -4.45
CA ILE A 45 -12.09 -17.02 -5.77
C ILE A 45 -12.98 -18.09 -6.40
N VAL A 46 -14.17 -17.70 -6.85
CA VAL A 46 -15.08 -18.57 -7.59
C VAL A 46 -15.14 -18.09 -9.03
N PHE A 47 -14.83 -18.97 -9.97
CA PHE A 47 -14.80 -18.66 -11.41
C PHE A 47 -16.14 -18.97 -12.09
N THR A 48 -16.35 -18.39 -13.27
CA THR A 48 -17.59 -18.50 -14.06
C THR A 48 -17.85 -19.92 -14.58
N ASP A 49 -16.82 -20.76 -14.64
CA ASP A 49 -16.90 -22.18 -14.99
C ASP A 49 -17.12 -23.10 -13.77
N GLY A 50 -17.22 -22.52 -12.57
CA GLY A 50 -17.40 -23.25 -11.32
C GLY A 50 -16.11 -23.68 -10.63
N GLU A 51 -14.93 -23.43 -11.21
CA GLU A 51 -13.66 -23.64 -10.53
C GLU A 51 -13.56 -22.76 -9.27
N LYS A 52 -12.86 -23.25 -8.25
CA LYS A 52 -12.64 -22.53 -6.98
C LYS A 52 -11.16 -22.53 -6.61
N LEU A 53 -10.67 -21.39 -6.13
CA LEU A 53 -9.29 -21.22 -5.68
C LEU A 53 -9.25 -20.53 -4.31
N VAL A 54 -8.76 -21.23 -3.29
CA VAL A 54 -8.49 -20.65 -1.97
C VAL A 54 -7.06 -20.13 -1.94
N THR A 55 -6.88 -18.83 -1.69
CA THR A 55 -5.58 -18.16 -1.82
C THR A 55 -5.50 -16.87 -1.00
N TYR A 56 -4.36 -16.18 -1.06
CA TYR A 56 -4.17 -14.86 -0.46
C TYR A 56 -4.04 -13.79 -1.53
N LEU A 57 -4.70 -12.65 -1.33
CA LEU A 57 -4.56 -11.47 -2.18
C LEU A 57 -3.99 -10.32 -1.35
N LYS A 58 -3.08 -9.53 -1.95
CA LYS A 58 -2.72 -8.23 -1.39
C LYS A 58 -3.95 -7.35 -1.38
N GLN A 59 -4.09 -6.52 -0.33
CA GLN A 59 -5.21 -5.59 -0.10
C GLN A 59 -5.93 -5.28 -1.41
N LEU A 60 -7.08 -5.95 -1.62
CA LEU A 60 -8.00 -5.59 -2.68
C LEU A 60 -8.28 -4.11 -2.42
N GLY A 61 -8.00 -3.23 -3.39
CA GLY A 61 -8.25 -1.79 -3.29
C GLY A 61 -9.75 -1.48 -3.27
N LEU A 62 -10.50 -2.25 -2.49
CA LEU A 62 -11.91 -2.16 -2.28
C LEU A 62 -12.08 -1.25 -1.06
N GLU A 63 -12.22 0.05 -1.34
CA GLU A 63 -13.03 0.88 -0.44
C GLU A 63 -14.40 0.20 -0.29
N SER A 64 -15.07 0.41 0.85
CA SER A 64 -16.31 -0.27 1.26
C SER A 64 -17.47 -0.19 0.24
N ASP A 65 -17.30 0.58 -0.83
CA ASP A 65 -18.21 0.90 -1.92
C ASP A 65 -17.58 0.76 -3.33
N ALA A 66 -16.37 0.23 -3.46
CA ALA A 66 -15.63 0.20 -4.73
C ALA A 66 -16.16 -0.86 -5.71
N ARG A 67 -16.57 -0.41 -6.90
CA ARG A 67 -16.80 -1.26 -8.08
C ARG A 67 -15.48 -1.45 -8.83
N VAL A 68 -15.09 -2.69 -9.06
CA VAL A 68 -13.95 -3.02 -9.93
C VAL A 68 -14.41 -2.93 -11.39
N TYR A 69 -13.87 -1.96 -12.13
CA TYR A 69 -14.13 -1.79 -13.56
C TYR A 69 -13.17 -2.68 -14.36
N VAL A 70 -13.73 -3.60 -15.16
CA VAL A 70 -12.99 -4.53 -16.01
C VAL A 70 -12.40 -3.77 -17.21
N GLY A 71 -11.10 -3.92 -17.51
CA GLY A 71 -10.50 -3.32 -18.72
C GLY A 71 -8.99 -3.06 -18.74
N GLY A 72 -8.26 -3.19 -17.63
CA GLY A 72 -6.80 -3.05 -17.57
C GLY A 72 -6.03 -4.36 -17.78
N PRO A 73 -4.68 -4.33 -17.95
CA PRO A 73 -3.86 -5.55 -18.05
C PRO A 73 -4.18 -6.51 -16.91
N SER A 74 -4.63 -7.71 -17.27
CA SER A 74 -5.47 -8.61 -16.46
C SER A 74 -4.70 -9.55 -15.52
N THR A 75 -3.40 -9.32 -15.33
CA THR A 75 -2.53 -10.20 -14.53
C THR A 75 -2.75 -9.93 -13.05
N ASN A 76 -3.67 -10.68 -12.43
CA ASN A 76 -3.93 -10.57 -11.00
C ASN A 76 -3.15 -11.66 -10.27
N TYR A 77 -2.16 -11.27 -9.47
CA TYR A 77 -1.36 -12.22 -8.70
C TYR A 77 -2.14 -12.73 -7.49
N TYR A 78 -1.86 -13.99 -7.14
CA TYR A 78 -2.25 -14.55 -5.87
C TYR A 78 -1.04 -15.16 -5.16
N TYR A 79 -1.13 -15.25 -3.84
CA TYR A 79 0.00 -15.45 -2.96
C TYR A 79 -0.23 -16.63 -2.00
N ASP A 80 0.87 -17.19 -1.48
CA ASP A 80 0.83 -18.03 -0.29
C ASP A 80 0.69 -17.17 0.99
N ALA A 81 0.55 -17.83 2.14
CA ALA A 81 0.42 -17.15 3.43
C ALA A 81 1.67 -16.33 3.84
N ARG A 82 2.81 -16.54 3.18
CA ARG A 82 4.07 -15.81 3.41
C ARG A 82 4.24 -14.64 2.43
N GLY A 83 3.34 -14.49 1.46
CA GLY A 83 3.41 -13.45 0.43
C GLY A 83 4.23 -13.83 -0.80
N ASN A 84 4.58 -15.10 -0.97
CA ASN A 84 5.22 -15.55 -2.21
C ASN A 84 4.16 -15.67 -3.31
N VAL A 85 4.49 -15.21 -4.51
CA VAL A 85 3.61 -15.36 -5.69
C VAL A 85 3.44 -16.85 -6.00
N MET A 86 2.19 -17.30 -6.02
CA MET A 86 1.83 -18.68 -6.40
C MET A 86 1.31 -18.77 -7.83
N GLY A 87 0.81 -17.67 -8.38
CA GLY A 87 0.41 -17.60 -9.77
C GLY A 87 -0.38 -16.34 -10.10
N VAL A 88 -1.07 -16.39 -11.24
CA VAL A 88 -1.91 -15.32 -11.75
C VAL A 88 -3.30 -15.85 -12.11
N PHE A 89 -4.33 -15.03 -11.95
CA PHE A 89 -5.69 -15.34 -12.38
C PHE A 89 -6.24 -14.20 -13.26
N ASN A 90 -7.18 -14.55 -14.14
CA ASN A 90 -7.87 -13.58 -14.99
C ASN A 90 -9.16 -13.13 -14.31
N TYR A 91 -9.25 -11.84 -13.98
CA TYR A 91 -10.44 -11.25 -13.34
C TYR A 91 -11.72 -11.38 -14.19
N GLN A 92 -11.60 -11.47 -15.53
CA GLN A 92 -12.75 -11.68 -16.43
C GLN A 92 -13.43 -13.04 -16.25
N ARG A 93 -12.70 -14.04 -15.71
CA ARG A 93 -13.25 -15.36 -15.40
C ARG A 93 -13.82 -15.45 -13.99
N VAL A 94 -13.67 -14.41 -13.17
CA VAL A 94 -14.13 -14.43 -11.76
C VAL A 94 -15.62 -14.13 -11.72
N LEU A 95 -16.39 -15.02 -11.10
CA LEU A 95 -17.79 -14.81 -10.78
C LEU A 95 -17.94 -13.95 -9.51
N TYR A 96 -17.24 -14.31 -8.43
CA TYR A 96 -17.10 -13.49 -7.23
C TYR A 96 -15.88 -13.92 -6.39
N ILE A 97 -15.47 -13.05 -5.46
CA ILE A 97 -14.43 -13.33 -4.47
C ILE A 97 -15.06 -13.27 -3.07
N ARG A 98 -14.92 -14.34 -2.30
CA ARG A 98 -15.42 -14.44 -0.92
C ARG A 98 -14.27 -14.30 0.07
N LEU A 99 -14.39 -13.34 0.99
CA LEU A 99 -13.48 -13.22 2.13
C LEU A 99 -13.62 -14.45 3.03
N LEU A 100 -12.51 -15.07 3.39
CA LEU A 100 -12.50 -16.13 4.39
C LEU A 100 -12.04 -15.53 5.72
N PRO A 101 -12.66 -15.91 6.86
CA PRO A 101 -12.24 -15.40 8.16
C PRO A 101 -10.75 -15.70 8.37
N GLU A 102 -9.99 -14.68 8.78
CA GLU A 102 -8.69 -14.91 9.39
C GLU A 102 -8.96 -15.73 10.66
N GLY A 103 -8.41 -16.95 10.73
CA GLY A 103 -8.59 -17.81 11.89
C GLY A 103 -8.37 -17.03 13.17
N GLU A 104 -9.28 -17.20 14.12
CA GLU A 104 -9.42 -16.44 15.36
C GLU A 104 -8.08 -15.89 15.87
N ARG A 105 -7.91 -14.58 15.80
CA ARG A 105 -6.97 -13.91 16.70
C ARG A 105 -7.49 -14.18 18.09
N ASN A 106 -6.91 -15.17 18.76
CA ASN A 106 -7.08 -15.47 20.18
C ASN A 106 -7.24 -14.15 20.94
N SER A 107 -8.49 -13.83 21.27
CA SER A 107 -8.82 -12.79 22.21
C SER A 107 -8.58 -13.37 23.59
N GLY A 108 -7.31 -13.65 23.88
CA GLY A 108 -6.83 -13.77 25.24
C GLY A 108 -6.75 -12.36 25.80
N SER A 109 -7.74 -11.98 26.61
CA SER A 109 -7.62 -10.88 27.54
C SER A 109 -8.19 -11.34 28.87
N ASN A 110 -7.31 -11.30 29.87
CA ASN A 110 -7.46 -11.52 31.31
C ASN A 110 -8.85 -11.30 31.90
#